data_AF-A0A662C9F6-F1
#
_entry.id   AF-A0A662C9F6-F1
#
_cell.length_a   1.000
_cell.length_b   1.000
_cell.length_c   1.000
_cell.angle_alpha   90.00
_cell.angle_beta   90.00
_cell.angle_gamma   90.00
#
_symmetry.space_group_name_H-M   'P 1'
#
loop_
_entity.id
_entity.type
_entity.pdbx_description
1 polymer ?
#
loop_
_entity_poly.entity_id
_entity_poly.type
_entity_poly.pdbx_seq_one_letter_code
_entity_poly.pdbx_strand_id
1 'polypeptide(L)'
;IDQTIHGIEKGKRALQEMGTQIVMNNKFNPTKNLKIENRLRLFSNYLNNPQNVDVDWELILDQKINWFFTIRLNLHLIYDDDVRFPVFDSEGTPIQNPDGSSYTIAQAQFKEFIGLSMQFKF
;
A
#
# COMPACT_ATOMS: atom_id res chain seq x y z
N ILE A 1 20.71 -15.11 -2.82
CA ILE A 1 19.60 -14.27 -2.28
C ILE A 1 18.99 -15.07 -1.15
N ASP A 2 19.07 -14.56 0.07
CA ASP A 2 18.56 -15.27 1.26
C ASP A 2 17.03 -15.23 1.24
N GLN A 3 16.41 -16.41 1.13
CA GLN A 3 14.96 -16.55 0.96
C GLN A 3 14.20 -16.25 2.27
N THR A 4 14.90 -16.26 3.40
CA THR A 4 14.33 -15.93 4.72
C THR A 4 13.95 -14.45 4.86
N ILE A 5 14.55 -13.56 4.07
CA ILE A 5 14.21 -12.13 4.03
C ILE A 5 12.80 -11.90 3.46
N HIS A 6 12.28 -12.86 2.70
CA HIS A 6 10.93 -12.84 2.13
C HIS A 6 9.93 -13.68 2.94
N GLY A 7 10.24 -13.99 4.20
CA GLY A 7 9.37 -14.78 5.08
C GLY A 7 9.39 -16.30 4.82
N ILE A 8 10.24 -16.79 3.91
CA ILE A 8 10.33 -18.22 3.59
C ILE A 8 11.20 -18.96 4.62
N GLU A 9 10.61 -19.93 5.32
CA GLU A 9 11.34 -20.77 6.27
C GLU A 9 12.56 -21.44 5.63
N LYS A 10 13.65 -21.55 6.39
CA LYS A 10 14.92 -22.12 5.96
C LYS A 10 14.72 -23.55 5.41
N GLY A 11 14.96 -23.73 4.11
CA GLY A 11 14.82 -25.01 3.40
C GLY A 11 13.54 -25.15 2.56
N LYS A 12 12.59 -24.21 2.66
CA LYS A 12 11.45 -24.13 1.73
C LYS A 12 11.80 -23.23 0.54
N ARG A 13 11.27 -23.56 -0.64
CA ARG A 13 11.49 -22.80 -1.89
C ARG A 13 10.32 -21.90 -2.27
N ALA A 14 9.18 -22.06 -1.60
CA ALA A 14 7.96 -21.30 -1.84
C ALA A 14 7.22 -21.08 -0.52
N LEU A 15 6.66 -19.89 -0.34
CA LEU A 15 5.62 -19.62 0.65
C LEU A 15 4.28 -19.88 -0.04
N GLN A 16 3.45 -20.74 0.56
CA GLN A 16 2.11 -21.00 0.06
C GLN A 16 1.13 -20.35 1.02
N GLU A 17 0.57 -19.23 0.61
CA GLU A 17 -0.41 -18.47 1.40
C GLU A 17 -1.77 -18.58 0.74
N MET A 18 -2.78 -18.76 1.57
CA MET A 18 -4.18 -18.83 1.17
C MET A 18 -4.88 -17.74 1.95
N GLY A 19 -5.53 -16.84 1.24
CA GLY A 19 -6.19 -15.68 1.80
C GLY A 19 -7.47 -15.35 1.06
N THR A 20 -8.22 -14.39 1.59
CA THR A 20 -9.32 -13.74 0.89
C THR A 20 -8.86 -12.37 0.41
N GLN A 21 -9.26 -12.03 -0.81
CA GLN A 21 -9.12 -10.69 -1.34
C GLN A 21 -10.49 -10.13 -1.69
N ILE A 22 -10.81 -8.96 -1.15
CA ILE A 22 -11.98 -8.18 -1.54
C ILE A 22 -11.49 -7.00 -2.37
N VAL A 23 -12.02 -6.86 -3.57
CA VAL A 23 -11.68 -5.77 -4.48
C VAL A 23 -12.94 -4.98 -4.77
N MET A 24 -12.91 -3.69 -4.47
CA MET A 24 -13.99 -2.74 -4.70
C MET A 24 -13.49 -1.63 -5.62
N ASN A 25 -14.10 -1.53 -6.80
CA ASN A 25 -13.79 -0.48 -7.76
C ASN A 25 -15.04 0.36 -7.99
N ASN A 26 -14.94 1.66 -7.72
CA ASN A 26 -15.99 2.63 -7.95
C ASN A 26 -15.49 3.71 -8.90
N LYS A 27 -16.25 3.96 -9.97
CA LYS A 27 -15.99 5.04 -10.92
C LYS A 27 -17.18 5.99 -10.88
N PHE A 28 -16.90 7.24 -10.55
CA PHE A 28 -17.92 8.26 -10.39
C PHE A 28 -17.56 9.49 -11.24
N ASN A 29 -18.52 9.93 -12.06
CA ASN A 29 -18.37 11.09 -12.94
C ASN A 29 -19.47 12.11 -12.60
N PRO A 30 -19.33 12.88 -11.51
CA PRO A 30 -20.35 13.82 -11.08
C PRO A 30 -20.61 14.92 -12.12
N THR A 31 -19.59 15.27 -12.91
CA THR A 31 -19.70 16.23 -14.01
C THR A 31 -18.97 15.70 -15.24
N LYS A 32 -19.16 16.34 -16.40
CA LYS A 32 -18.44 15.98 -17.64
C LYS A 32 -16.94 16.25 -17.57
N ASN A 33 -16.51 17.04 -16.60
CA ASN A 33 -15.14 17.51 -16.44
C ASN A 33 -14.41 16.87 -15.26
N LEU A 34 -15.12 16.17 -14.38
CA LEU A 34 -14.57 15.55 -13.19
C LEU A 34 -14.82 14.05 -13.23
N LYS A 35 -13.74 13.28 -13.19
CA LYS A 35 -13.77 11.84 -13.06
C LYS A 35 -13.03 11.44 -11.79
N ILE A 36 -13.67 10.61 -10.99
CA ILE A 36 -13.14 10.09 -9.75
C ILE A 36 -13.15 8.57 -9.85
N GLU A 37 -12.00 7.93 -9.70
CA GLU A 37 -11.87 6.49 -9.55
C GLU A 37 -11.40 6.17 -8.13
N ASN A 38 -12.15 5.33 -7.42
CA ASN A 38 -11.75 4.73 -6.15
C ASN A 38 -11.51 3.25 -6.37
N ARG A 39 -10.39 2.74 -5.88
CA ARG A 39 -10.08 1.32 -5.86
C ARG A 39 -9.62 0.96 -4.47
N LEU A 40 -10.34 0.06 -3.83
CA LEU A 40 -10.00 -0.48 -2.53
C LEU A 40 -9.78 -1.97 -2.69
N ARG A 41 -8.62 -2.44 -2.29
CA ARG A 41 -8.25 -3.84 -2.22
C ARG A 41 -7.93 -4.15 -0.77
N LEU A 42 -8.70 -5.06 -0.20
CA LEU A 42 -8.47 -5.61 1.13
C LEU A 42 -7.98 -7.03 0.94
N PHE A 43 -6.85 -7.37 1.54
CA PHE A 43 -6.34 -8.73 1.57
C PHE A 43 -6.26 -9.22 3.00
N SER A 44 -6.61 -10.47 3.24
CA SER A 44 -6.47 -11.10 4.55
C SER A 44 -5.99 -12.54 4.37
N ASN A 45 -4.94 -12.90 5.10
CA ASN A 45 -4.32 -14.21 5.04
C ASN A 45 -5.00 -15.17 6.04
N TYR A 46 -5.54 -16.29 5.57
CA TYR A 46 -6.24 -17.26 6.42
C TYR A 46 -5.31 -18.20 7.18
N LEU A 47 -4.09 -18.43 6.66
CA LEU A 47 -3.16 -19.40 7.23
C LEU A 47 -2.31 -18.82 8.37
N ASN A 48 -2.15 -17.49 8.42
CA ASN A 48 -1.44 -16.77 9.47
C ASN A 48 -2.21 -15.49 9.81
N ASN A 49 -2.80 -15.41 11.00
CA ASN A 49 -3.48 -14.23 11.57
C ASN A 49 -4.63 -13.65 10.70
N PRO A 50 -5.80 -14.29 10.66
CA PRO A 50 -6.97 -13.81 9.90
C PRO A 50 -7.55 -12.45 10.37
N GLN A 51 -7.00 -11.87 11.43
CA GLN A 51 -7.33 -10.51 11.89
C GLN A 51 -6.45 -9.43 11.24
N ASN A 52 -5.33 -9.81 10.61
CA ASN A 52 -4.54 -8.91 9.77
C ASN A 52 -5.27 -8.68 8.46
N VAL A 53 -5.55 -7.41 8.16
CA VAL A 53 -6.12 -6.98 6.89
C VAL A 53 -5.18 -5.96 6.28
N ASP A 54 -4.58 -6.34 5.17
CA ASP A 54 -3.78 -5.44 4.35
C ASP A 54 -4.74 -4.58 3.53
N VAL A 55 -4.53 -3.27 3.55
CA VAL A 55 -5.37 -2.30 2.86
C VAL A 55 -4.56 -1.61 1.80
N ASP A 56 -4.96 -1.80 0.55
CA ASP A 56 -4.44 -1.06 -0.61
C ASP A 56 -5.59 -0.20 -1.16
N TRP A 57 -5.45 1.13 -0.99
CA TRP A 57 -6.46 2.09 -1.42
C TRP A 57 -5.87 3.13 -2.38
N GLU A 58 -6.42 3.17 -3.59
CA GLU A 58 -6.08 4.13 -4.63
C GLU A 58 -7.28 5.05 -4.92
N LEU A 59 -7.03 6.36 -4.86
CA LEU A 59 -7.96 7.40 -5.31
C LEU A 59 -7.34 8.19 -6.46
N ILE A 60 -7.99 8.15 -7.62
CA ILE A 60 -7.60 8.93 -8.80
C ILE A 60 -8.66 9.98 -9.09
N LEU A 61 -8.26 11.24 -9.08
CA LEU A 61 -9.10 12.36 -9.49
C LEU A 61 -8.54 12.98 -10.76
N ASP A 62 -9.36 13.02 -11.79
CA ASP A 62 -9.10 13.64 -13.08
C ASP A 62 -10.04 14.82 -13.28
N GLN A 63 -9.50 16.04 -13.25
CA GLN A 63 -10.25 17.27 -13.48
C GLN A 63 -9.80 17.93 -14.78
N LYS A 64 -10.69 17.97 -15.77
CA LYS A 64 -10.50 18.74 -16.99
C LYS A 64 -10.84 20.21 -16.71
N ILE A 65 -9.84 21.07 -16.76
CA ILE A 65 -9.99 22.52 -16.59
C ILE A 65 -10.44 23.13 -17.92
N ASN A 66 -9.69 22.87 -19.00
CA ASN A 66 -9.94 23.38 -20.34
C ASN A 66 -9.82 22.27 -21.40
N TRP A 67 -10.09 22.60 -22.66
CA TRP A 67 -10.01 21.64 -23.77
C TRP A 67 -8.61 21.00 -23.93
N PHE A 68 -7.54 21.68 -23.50
CA PHE A 68 -6.15 21.23 -23.56
C PHE A 68 -5.49 20.97 -22.19
N PHE A 69 -6.16 21.28 -21.08
CA PHE A 69 -5.56 21.23 -19.75
C PHE A 69 -6.38 20.36 -18.80
N THR A 70 -5.74 19.33 -18.25
CA THR A 70 -6.31 18.41 -17.26
C THR A 70 -5.35 18.34 -16.09
N ILE A 71 -5.88 18.24 -14.87
CA ILE A 71 -5.12 17.99 -13.67
C ILE A 71 -5.48 16.59 -13.20
N ARG A 72 -4.47 15.79 -12.86
CA ARG A 72 -4.64 14.48 -12.24
C ARG A 72 -4.07 14.53 -10.83
N LEU A 73 -4.78 13.93 -9.89
CA LEU A 73 -4.32 13.65 -8.53
C LEU A 73 -4.45 12.15 -8.31
N ASN A 74 -3.39 11.51 -7.82
CA ASN A 74 -3.41 10.09 -7.46
C ASN A 74 -2.97 9.97 -5.99
N LEU A 75 -3.82 9.40 -5.15
CA LEU A 75 -3.48 9.11 -3.76
C LEU A 75 -3.44 7.60 -3.61
N HIS A 76 -2.36 7.08 -3.03
CA HIS A 76 -2.17 5.64 -2.83
C HIS A 76 -1.80 5.32 -1.38
N LEU A 77 -2.75 4.82 -0.61
CA LEU A 77 -2.53 4.37 0.76
C LEU A 77 -2.28 2.86 0.76
N ILE A 78 -1.18 2.43 1.39
CA ILE A 78 -0.92 1.02 1.67
C ILE A 78 -0.76 0.87 3.18
N TYR A 79 -1.68 0.14 3.81
CA TYR A 79 -1.58 -0.24 5.21
C TYR A 79 -1.29 -1.73 5.30
N ASP A 80 -0.23 -2.07 6.02
CA ASP A 80 0.19 -3.44 6.29
C ASP A 80 0.48 -3.52 7.79
N ASP A 81 -0.17 -4.46 8.47
CA ASP A 81 -0.04 -4.64 9.93
C ASP A 81 1.14 -5.55 10.30
N ASP A 82 1.71 -6.31 9.35
CA ASP A 82 2.83 -7.22 9.60
C ASP A 82 4.22 -6.68 9.23
N VAL A 83 4.29 -5.56 8.51
CA VAL A 83 5.57 -4.89 8.20
C VAL A 83 6.13 -4.27 9.48
N ARG A 84 6.99 -5.07 10.12
CA ARG A 84 7.75 -4.79 11.32
C ARG A 84 8.94 -3.88 11.01
N PHE A 85 8.81 -2.59 11.30
CA PHE A 85 9.91 -1.64 11.17
C PHE A 85 10.77 -1.62 12.44
N PRO A 86 12.11 -1.73 12.35
CA PRO A 86 12.98 -1.61 13.51
C PRO A 86 12.89 -0.20 14.09
N VAL A 87 12.68 -0.09 15.39
CA VAL A 87 12.73 1.18 16.10
C VAL A 87 14.19 1.49 16.42
N PHE A 88 14.63 2.71 16.11
CA PHE A 88 15.99 3.17 16.38
C PHE A 88 16.01 4.09 17.61
N ASP A 89 17.07 4.02 18.40
CA ASP A 89 17.34 4.99 19.46
C ASP A 89 17.82 6.34 18.89
N SER A 90 18.06 7.31 19.77
CA SER A 90 18.54 8.65 19.41
C SER A 90 19.91 8.68 18.73
N GLU A 91 20.66 7.57 18.74
CA GLU A 91 21.97 7.40 18.11
C GLU A 91 21.90 6.57 16.82
N GLY A 92 20.69 6.18 16.38
CA GLY A 92 20.47 5.44 15.14
C GLY A 92 20.74 3.95 15.25
N THR A 93 20.79 3.40 16.46
CA THR A 93 20.93 1.95 16.68
C THR A 93 19.55 1.30 16.89
N PRO A 94 19.25 0.15 16.27
CA PRO A 94 17.95 -0.50 16.46
C PRO A 94 17.87 -1.03 17.90
N ILE A 95 16.85 -0.59 18.65
CA ILE A 95 16.62 -1.07 20.02
C ILE A 95 16.38 -2.58 20.01
N GLN A 96 17.04 -3.32 20.88
CA GLN A 96 16.96 -4.78 20.96
C GLN A 96 16.18 -5.23 22.19
N ASN A 97 15.39 -6.30 22.04
CA ASN A 97 14.77 -7.02 23.15
C ASN A 97 15.83 -7.77 23.99
N PRO A 98 15.51 -8.20 25.22
CA PRO A 98 16.42 -8.99 26.07
C PRO A 98 16.95 -10.29 25.43
N ASP A 99 16.29 -10.76 24.36
CA ASP A 99 16.63 -11.94 23.57
C ASP A 99 17.49 -11.63 22.32
N GLY A 100 17.91 -10.37 22.13
CA GLY A 100 18.77 -9.93 21.01
C GLY A 100 18.05 -9.67 19.68
N SER A 101 16.73 -9.85 19.60
CA SER A 101 15.92 -9.47 18.43
C SER A 101 15.65 -7.96 18.39
N SER A 102 15.68 -7.32 17.22
CA SER A 102 15.27 -5.91 17.08
C SER A 102 13.80 -5.71 17.50
N TYR A 103 13.52 -4.65 18.25
CA TYR A 103 12.15 -4.25 18.59
C TYR A 103 11.52 -3.62 17.35
N THR A 104 10.44 -4.23 16.89
CA THR A 104 9.77 -3.83 15.66
C THR A 104 8.32 -3.50 15.92
N ILE A 105 7.83 -2.42 15.29
CA ILE A 105 6.43 -2.01 15.36
C ILE A 105 5.79 -2.03 13.97
N ALA A 106 4.48 -2.29 13.92
CA ALA A 106 3.68 -2.07 12.72
C ALA A 106 3.55 -0.56 12.48
N GLN A 107 3.73 -0.11 11.23
CA GLN A 107 3.52 1.29 10.86
C GLN A 107 2.68 1.39 9.58
N ALA A 108 1.65 2.24 9.62
CA ALA A 108 0.89 2.60 8.44
C ALA A 108 1.79 3.32 7.42
N GLN A 109 1.91 2.79 6.20
CA GLN A 109 2.71 3.42 5.15
C GLN A 109 1.83 4.24 4.19
N PHE A 110 1.68 5.53 4.47
CA PHE A 110 1.06 6.44 3.52
C PHE A 110 2.04 6.81 2.38
N LYS A 111 1.66 6.55 1.12
CA LYS A 111 2.43 6.96 -0.08
C LYS A 111 1.62 7.94 -0.93
N GLU A 112 1.94 9.22 -0.83
CA GLU A 112 1.26 10.24 -1.65
C GLU A 112 2.00 10.48 -2.98
N PHE A 113 1.26 10.49 -4.11
CA PHE A 113 1.81 10.86 -5.42
C PHE A 113 0.96 11.91 -6.16
N ILE A 114 1.32 13.18 -6.00
CA ILE A 114 0.67 14.26 -6.75
C ILE A 114 1.33 14.39 -8.13
N GLY A 115 0.63 13.97 -9.19
CA GLY A 115 1.13 14.02 -10.57
C GLY A 115 0.35 14.96 -11.50
N LEU A 116 0.88 16.17 -11.76
CA LEU A 116 0.30 17.08 -12.75
C LEU A 116 0.65 16.65 -14.18
N SER A 117 -0.35 16.30 -15.01
CA SER A 117 -0.14 15.84 -16.38
C SER A 117 -0.91 16.69 -17.40
N MET A 118 -0.21 17.22 -18.40
CA MET A 118 -0.81 17.99 -19.49
C MET A 118 -1.10 17.06 -20.67
N GLN A 119 -2.35 17.02 -21.14
CA GLN A 119 -2.73 16.22 -22.30
C GLN A 119 -3.35 17.11 -23.39
N PHE A 120 -2.64 17.26 -24.50
CA PHE A 120 -3.14 17.94 -25.70
C PHE A 120 -3.92 16.94 -26.56
N LYS A 121 -5.15 17.30 -26.94
CA LYS A 121 -5.93 16.59 -27.96
C LYS A 121 -6.16 17.55 -29.13
N PHE A 122 -5.64 17.19 -30.30
CA PHE A 122 -5.90 17.80 -31.60
C PHE A 122 -6.99 17.00 -32.33
#